data_AF-A0A3E4WZP4-F1
#
_entry.id   AF-A0A3E4WZP4-F1
#
_cell.length_a   1.000
_cell.length_b   1.000
_cell.length_c   1.000
_cell.angle_alpha   90.00
_cell.angle_beta   90.00
_cell.angle_gamma   90.00
#
_symmetry.space_group_name_H-M   'P 1'
#
loop_
_entity.id
_entity.type
_entity.pdbx_description
1 polymer ?
#
loop_
_entity_poly.entity_id
_entity_poly.type
_entity_poly.pdbx_seq_one_letter_code
_entity_poly.pdbx_strand_id
1 'polypeptide(L)'
;MDNIRKNRAIVSTNHIDNHGDQISIEVLEQMVHLINDSQQRIRLGTDHRRDLPPKGRLENAVLRKDGDDYLVEADLCEFENIEPVDWDKTLLKESFLDSFQFVEVEKESCDGISISIDVHNFKSIDDYNNCINSIENNENIRFEEHVRKALLPDPEIVFQLAQSYLLCHFLKPVARKLGEKLADSTADYALKESKRVMNMINSALREFLFRCIPSTRPANIIFDYPGTPHIELIARTRDKDLVLNALSSHQLSKVGKKITDLSKHINIAKVQFVLSNKGKWKFNYLLTDNGEVIGTKTVLKKRDKKIEMINRNAIRLGRPIAVSCGATGVITDRKKF
;
A
#
# COMPACT_ATOMS: atom_id res chain seq x y z
N MET A 1 -16.02 -9.12 -29.29
CA MET A 1 -15.34 -9.98 -28.29
C MET A 1 -13.89 -9.61 -28.36
N ASP A 2 -13.51 -8.65 -27.53
CA ASP A 2 -12.18 -8.04 -27.58
C ASP A 2 -11.13 -9.02 -27.06
N ASN A 3 -10.01 -9.07 -27.77
CA ASN A 3 -8.84 -9.90 -27.44
C ASN A 3 -8.15 -9.31 -26.21
N ILE A 4 -8.70 -9.54 -25.03
CA ILE A 4 -7.99 -9.34 -23.77
C ILE A 4 -6.77 -10.25 -23.82
N ARG A 5 -5.56 -9.69 -23.63
CA ARG A 5 -4.35 -10.49 -23.51
C ARG A 5 -4.34 -11.21 -22.16
N LYS A 6 -5.05 -12.33 -22.09
CA LYS A 6 -5.15 -13.19 -20.91
C LYS A 6 -3.98 -14.15 -20.90
N ASN A 7 -3.06 -13.96 -19.95
CA ASN A 7 -2.04 -14.95 -19.65
C ASN A 7 -2.46 -15.64 -18.34
N ARG A 8 -2.57 -16.97 -18.33
CA ARG A 8 -2.83 -17.72 -17.10
C ARG A 8 -1.53 -17.92 -16.33
N ALA A 9 -1.54 -17.72 -15.01
CA ALA A 9 -0.37 -17.89 -14.16
C ALA A 9 -0.73 -18.47 -12.79
N ILE A 10 0.24 -19.15 -12.15
CA ILE A 10 0.16 -19.49 -10.73
C ILE A 10 0.40 -18.21 -9.92
N VAL A 11 -0.57 -17.82 -9.11
CA VAL A 11 -0.53 -16.59 -8.31
C VAL A 11 -0.26 -16.83 -6.82
N SER A 12 -0.54 -18.04 -6.31
CA SER A 12 -0.22 -18.45 -4.94
C SER A 12 -0.17 -19.97 -4.82
N THR A 13 0.52 -20.46 -3.78
CA THR A 13 0.66 -21.89 -3.47
C THR A 13 0.66 -22.10 -1.96
N ASN A 14 0.26 -23.29 -1.51
CA ASN A 14 0.47 -23.75 -0.13
C ASN A 14 1.83 -24.47 0.04
N HIS A 15 2.75 -24.38 -0.93
CA HIS A 15 4.10 -24.90 -0.75
C HIS A 15 4.83 -24.12 0.34
N ILE A 16 5.71 -24.79 1.10
CA ILE A 16 6.56 -24.14 2.10
C ILE A 16 7.54 -23.23 1.36
N ASP A 17 7.50 -21.93 1.65
CA ASP A 17 8.39 -20.98 0.98
C ASP A 17 9.80 -20.96 1.60
N ASN A 18 10.68 -20.14 1.00
CA ASN A 18 12.08 -20.04 1.45
C ASN A 18 12.24 -19.46 2.86
N HIS A 19 11.17 -18.95 3.46
CA HIS A 19 11.15 -18.49 4.85
C HIS A 19 10.58 -19.53 5.82
N GLY A 20 10.21 -20.72 5.32
CA GLY A 20 9.58 -21.78 6.12
C GLY A 20 8.09 -21.54 6.36
N ASP A 21 7.47 -20.59 5.65
CA ASP A 21 6.05 -20.27 5.81
C ASP A 21 5.19 -21.11 4.86
N GLN A 22 4.11 -21.68 5.39
CA GLN A 22 3.07 -22.35 4.62
C GLN A 22 1.76 -21.57 4.68
N ILE A 23 1.10 -21.38 3.53
CA ILE A 23 -0.26 -20.85 3.46
C ILE A 23 -1.25 -22.02 3.59
N SER A 24 -2.33 -21.86 4.37
CA SER A 24 -3.36 -22.90 4.49
C SER A 24 -4.20 -23.05 3.20
N ILE A 25 -4.87 -24.19 3.02
CA ILE A 25 -5.71 -24.41 1.84
C ILE A 25 -6.93 -23.48 1.88
N GLU A 26 -7.49 -23.27 3.07
CA GLU A 26 -8.64 -22.37 3.31
C GLU A 26 -8.31 -20.94 2.85
N VAL A 27 -7.07 -20.50 3.07
CA VAL A 27 -6.58 -19.21 2.58
C VAL A 27 -6.53 -19.18 1.05
N LEU A 28 -6.11 -20.26 0.39
CA LEU A 28 -6.12 -20.34 -1.07
C LEU A 28 -7.55 -20.33 -1.63
N GLU A 29 -8.49 -20.99 -0.96
CA GLU A 29 -9.92 -20.98 -1.31
C GLU A 29 -10.50 -19.57 -1.19
N GLN A 30 -10.23 -18.86 -0.09
CA GLN A 30 -10.62 -17.46 0.08
C GLN A 30 -10.04 -16.57 -1.02
N MET A 31 -8.77 -16.79 -1.41
CA MET A 31 -8.15 -16.05 -2.51
C MET A 31 -8.86 -16.30 -3.84
N VAL A 32 -9.28 -17.54 -4.13
CA VAL A 32 -10.07 -17.87 -5.32
C VAL A 32 -11.40 -17.11 -5.32
N HIS A 33 -12.11 -17.10 -4.18
CA HIS A 33 -13.35 -16.36 -4.04
C HIS A 33 -13.15 -14.85 -4.29
N LEU A 34 -12.11 -14.26 -3.69
CA LEU A 34 -11.82 -12.84 -3.80
C LEU A 34 -11.41 -12.43 -5.23
N ILE A 35 -10.63 -13.26 -5.95
CA ILE A 35 -10.28 -12.97 -7.35
C ILE A 35 -11.54 -13.01 -8.24
N ASN A 36 -12.46 -13.92 -7.96
CA ASN A 36 -13.65 -14.11 -8.77
C ASN A 36 -14.81 -13.15 -8.44
N ASP A 37 -14.71 -12.35 -7.36
CA ASP A 37 -15.74 -11.38 -6.97
C ASP A 37 -15.96 -10.29 -8.03
N SER A 38 -17.17 -10.19 -8.56
CA SER A 38 -17.52 -9.24 -9.62
C SER A 38 -17.45 -7.76 -9.23
N GLN A 39 -17.67 -7.44 -7.96
CA GLN A 39 -17.71 -6.07 -7.44
C GLN A 39 -16.34 -5.63 -6.94
N GLN A 40 -15.51 -6.57 -6.47
CA GLN A 40 -14.18 -6.29 -5.96
C GLN A 40 -13.12 -7.11 -6.67
N ARG A 41 -12.07 -6.45 -7.21
CA ARG A 41 -11.00 -7.13 -7.93
C ARG A 41 -9.65 -6.95 -7.26
N ILE A 42 -8.88 -8.04 -7.23
CA ILE A 42 -7.49 -7.99 -6.82
C ILE A 42 -6.66 -7.34 -7.93
N ARG A 43 -5.82 -6.38 -7.55
CA ARG A 43 -4.90 -5.71 -8.47
C ARG A 43 -3.86 -6.67 -9.04
N LEU A 44 -3.56 -6.50 -10.33
CA LEU A 44 -2.32 -6.99 -10.93
C LEU A 44 -1.17 -6.06 -10.54
N GLY A 45 -0.42 -6.42 -9.50
CA GLY A 45 0.67 -5.62 -8.94
C GLY A 45 2.02 -5.85 -9.61
N THR A 46 3.06 -5.21 -9.07
CA THR A 46 4.44 -5.37 -9.55
C THR A 46 5.39 -5.45 -8.35
N ASP A 47 6.08 -6.59 -8.18
CA ASP A 47 7.16 -6.76 -7.19
C ASP A 47 6.77 -6.44 -5.73
N HIS A 48 5.50 -6.64 -5.36
CA HIS A 48 4.91 -6.26 -4.06
C HIS A 48 5.07 -4.78 -3.71
N ARG A 49 5.29 -3.92 -4.71
CA ARG A 49 5.48 -2.50 -4.53
C ARG A 49 4.17 -1.75 -4.62
N ARG A 50 3.73 -1.19 -3.48
CA ARG A 50 2.57 -0.29 -3.42
C ARG A 50 2.79 1.01 -4.19
N ASP A 51 4.04 1.51 -4.28
CA ASP A 51 4.37 2.77 -4.97
C ASP A 51 4.28 2.72 -6.51
N LEU A 52 3.92 1.57 -7.07
CA LEU A 52 3.63 1.41 -8.49
C LEU A 52 2.11 1.17 -8.65
N PRO A 53 1.43 1.82 -9.60
CA PRO A 53 0.01 1.56 -9.83
C PRO A 53 -0.25 0.13 -10.32
N PRO A 54 -1.49 -0.40 -10.20
CA PRO A 54 -1.88 -1.66 -10.83
C PRO A 54 -1.61 -1.64 -12.33
N LYS A 55 -1.29 -2.78 -12.94
CA LYS A 55 -1.26 -2.95 -14.41
C LYS A 55 -2.62 -3.43 -14.97
N GLY A 56 -3.50 -3.84 -14.07
CA GLY A 56 -4.82 -4.39 -14.37
C GLY A 56 -5.32 -5.18 -13.17
N ARG A 57 -5.94 -6.33 -13.40
CA ARG A 57 -6.59 -7.16 -12.38
C ARG A 57 -6.39 -8.66 -12.62
N LEU A 58 -6.73 -9.45 -11.60
CA LEU A 58 -6.81 -10.91 -11.68
C LEU A 58 -8.26 -11.35 -11.92
N GLU A 59 -8.45 -12.42 -12.67
CA GLU A 59 -9.77 -13.02 -12.94
C GLU A 59 -9.69 -14.55 -13.04
N ASN A 60 -10.86 -15.21 -13.05
CA ASN A 60 -11.03 -16.63 -13.38
C ASN A 60 -10.12 -17.56 -12.57
N ALA A 61 -9.98 -17.26 -11.28
CA ALA A 61 -9.15 -18.04 -10.38
C ALA A 61 -9.73 -19.44 -10.18
N VAL A 62 -8.85 -20.43 -10.12
CA VAL A 62 -9.19 -21.81 -9.76
C VAL A 62 -8.16 -22.34 -8.77
N LEU A 63 -8.60 -23.20 -7.87
CA LEU A 63 -7.73 -24.00 -7.03
C LEU A 63 -7.41 -25.31 -7.77
N ARG A 64 -6.13 -25.61 -7.99
CA ARG A 64 -5.65 -26.84 -8.62
C ARG A 64 -4.74 -27.60 -7.67
N LYS A 65 -4.93 -28.91 -7.58
CA LYS A 65 -3.99 -29.80 -6.89
C LYS A 65 -2.78 -30.12 -7.79
N ASP A 66 -1.59 -30.09 -7.23
CA ASP A 66 -0.33 -30.37 -7.92
C ASP A 66 0.59 -31.20 -7.01
N GLY A 67 0.60 -32.53 -7.21
CA GLY A 67 1.22 -33.45 -6.26
C GLY A 67 0.53 -33.39 -4.90
N ASP A 68 1.30 -33.08 -3.86
CA ASP A 68 0.82 -32.89 -2.48
C ASP A 68 0.41 -31.44 -2.18
N ASP A 69 0.71 -30.52 -3.08
CA ASP A 69 0.44 -29.09 -2.94
C ASP A 69 -0.86 -28.67 -3.67
N TYR A 70 -1.34 -27.47 -3.33
CA TYR A 70 -2.45 -26.76 -3.94
C TYR A 70 -1.95 -25.40 -4.44
N LEU A 71 -2.41 -25.04 -5.64
CA LEU A 71 -2.03 -23.86 -6.38
C LEU A 71 -3.28 -23.05 -6.72
N VAL A 72 -3.19 -21.73 -6.61
CA VAL A 72 -4.17 -20.83 -7.20
C VAL A 72 -3.64 -20.38 -8.55
N GLU A 73 -4.39 -20.69 -9.61
CA GLU A 73 -4.13 -20.18 -10.95
C GLU A 73 -5.18 -19.13 -11.31
N ALA A 74 -4.77 -18.02 -11.90
CA ALA A 74 -5.66 -16.96 -12.35
C ALA A 74 -5.21 -16.37 -13.69
N ASP A 75 -6.15 -15.73 -14.39
CA ASP A 75 -5.87 -14.95 -15.59
C ASP A 75 -5.33 -13.58 -15.19
N LEU A 76 -4.23 -13.17 -15.81
CA LEU A 76 -3.68 -11.83 -15.71
C LEU A 76 -4.31 -10.95 -16.79
N CYS A 77 -5.19 -10.04 -16.39
CA CYS A 77 -5.87 -9.12 -17.29
C CYS A 77 -5.24 -7.73 -17.15
N GLU A 78 -4.60 -7.23 -18.20
CA GLU A 78 -4.06 -5.86 -18.25
C GLU A 78 -5.10 -4.86 -18.78
N PHE A 79 -4.97 -3.59 -18.41
CA PHE A 79 -5.85 -2.54 -18.93
C PHE A 79 -5.86 -2.46 -20.46
N GLU A 80 -7.05 -2.23 -21.03
CA GLU A 80 -7.27 -2.15 -22.47
C GLU A 80 -7.19 -0.70 -22.98
N ASN A 81 -7.73 0.22 -22.19
CA ASN A 81 -7.87 1.61 -22.57
C ASN A 81 -6.82 2.44 -21.85
N ILE A 82 -6.04 3.23 -22.61
CA ILE A 82 -5.06 4.16 -22.07
C ILE A 82 -5.25 5.50 -22.78
N GLU A 83 -5.60 6.53 -22.02
CA GLU A 83 -5.85 7.86 -22.57
C GLU A 83 -5.39 8.97 -21.63
N PRO A 84 -4.99 10.16 -22.14
CA PRO A 84 -4.81 11.33 -21.29
C PRO A 84 -6.13 11.73 -20.62
N VAL A 85 -6.08 12.23 -19.39
CA VAL A 85 -7.27 12.83 -18.77
C VAL A 85 -7.50 14.24 -19.34
N ASP A 86 -8.77 14.59 -19.55
CA ASP A 86 -9.15 15.85 -20.21
C ASP A 86 -8.70 17.10 -19.46
N TRP A 87 -8.67 17.04 -18.13
CA TRP A 87 -8.34 18.17 -17.25
C TRP A 87 -6.85 18.32 -16.93
N ASP A 88 -6.01 17.32 -17.25
CA ASP A 88 -4.56 17.37 -17.03
C ASP A 88 -3.82 16.41 -17.98
N LYS A 89 -3.34 16.93 -19.11
CA LYS A 89 -2.61 16.16 -20.14
C LYS A 89 -1.30 15.53 -19.65
N THR A 90 -0.83 15.83 -18.43
CA THR A 90 0.34 15.19 -17.84
C THR A 90 0.03 13.86 -17.16
N LEU A 91 -1.26 13.56 -16.96
CA LEU A 91 -1.74 12.30 -16.41
C LEU A 91 -2.29 11.41 -17.51
N LEU A 92 -2.30 10.10 -17.25
CA LEU A 92 -2.98 9.11 -18.07
C LEU A 92 -3.96 8.35 -17.18
N LYS A 93 -5.09 7.98 -17.77
CA LYS A 93 -6.08 7.06 -17.24
C LYS A 93 -5.90 5.72 -17.93
N GLU A 94 -5.86 4.65 -17.15
CA GLU A 94 -5.94 3.27 -17.61
C GLU A 94 -7.21 2.64 -17.05
N SER A 95 -8.00 1.97 -17.90
CA SER A 95 -9.30 1.43 -17.50
C SER A 95 -9.72 0.17 -18.27
N PHE A 96 -10.69 -0.54 -17.71
CA PHE A 96 -11.48 -1.57 -18.39
C PHE A 96 -12.84 -0.99 -18.80
N LEU A 97 -13.61 -1.74 -19.58
CA LEU A 97 -14.96 -1.36 -19.97
C LEU A 97 -16.00 -1.61 -18.87
N ASP A 98 -15.76 -2.61 -18.02
CA ASP A 98 -16.61 -2.93 -16.87
C ASP A 98 -16.14 -2.22 -15.60
N SER A 99 -17.10 -1.95 -14.71
CA SER A 99 -16.88 -1.23 -13.45
C SER A 99 -16.71 -2.19 -12.28
N PHE A 100 -15.70 -1.93 -11.45
CA PHE A 100 -15.41 -2.68 -10.23
C PHE A 100 -14.58 -1.81 -9.28
N GLN A 101 -14.43 -2.21 -8.02
CA GLN A 101 -13.52 -1.56 -7.08
C GLN A 101 -12.31 -2.45 -6.79
N PHE A 102 -11.12 -1.86 -6.64
CA PHE A 102 -9.97 -2.62 -6.15
C PHE A 102 -10.11 -2.95 -4.67
N VAL A 103 -9.77 -4.19 -4.29
CA VAL A 103 -9.81 -4.67 -2.89
C VAL A 103 -8.97 -3.80 -1.95
N GLU A 104 -7.88 -3.18 -2.43
CA GLU A 104 -7.01 -2.31 -1.62
C GLU A 104 -7.66 -0.96 -1.21
N VAL A 105 -8.89 -0.69 -1.65
CA VAL A 105 -9.65 0.48 -1.22
C VAL A 105 -10.38 0.15 0.09
N GLU A 106 -9.73 0.48 1.21
CA GLU A 106 -10.32 0.37 2.54
C GLU A 106 -11.18 1.60 2.87
N LYS A 107 -12.49 1.38 3.01
CA LYS A 107 -13.48 2.44 3.29
C LYS A 107 -13.78 2.60 4.78
N GLU A 108 -13.54 1.56 5.58
CA GLU A 108 -13.83 1.58 7.01
C GLU A 108 -12.77 2.43 7.72
N SER A 109 -13.24 3.38 8.53
CA SER A 109 -12.33 4.18 9.34
C SER A 109 -11.72 3.33 10.44
N CYS A 110 -10.41 3.45 10.63
CA CYS A 110 -9.76 2.87 11.80
C CYS A 110 -10.02 3.76 13.04
N ASP A 111 -10.58 3.18 14.10
CA ASP A 111 -10.84 3.87 15.38
C ASP A 111 -9.57 4.07 16.23
N GLY A 112 -8.41 3.61 15.75
CA GLY A 112 -7.15 3.65 16.50
C GLY A 112 -5.92 3.88 15.64
N ILE A 113 -4.77 3.51 16.20
CA ILE A 113 -3.49 3.49 15.49
C ILE A 113 -3.04 2.04 15.45
N SER A 114 -2.72 1.54 14.25
CA SER A 114 -1.99 0.29 14.12
C SER A 114 -0.63 0.50 13.47
N ILE A 115 0.33 -0.31 13.88
CA ILE A 115 1.66 -0.40 13.27
C ILE A 115 1.82 -1.82 12.76
N SER A 116 2.13 -1.95 11.49
CA SER A 116 2.42 -3.24 10.88
C SER A 116 3.82 -3.30 10.32
N ILE A 117 4.55 -4.36 10.65
CA ILE A 117 5.95 -4.56 10.24
C ILE A 117 6.10 -6.00 9.75
N ASP A 118 6.88 -6.17 8.68
CA ASP A 118 7.21 -7.48 8.15
C ASP A 118 8.27 -8.18 9.01
N VAL A 119 7.90 -9.33 9.59
CA VAL A 119 8.80 -10.13 10.44
C VAL A 119 10.08 -10.55 9.70
N HIS A 120 10.01 -10.71 8.37
CA HIS A 120 11.17 -11.06 7.54
C HIS A 120 12.13 -9.89 7.31
N ASN A 121 11.84 -8.72 7.90
CA ASN A 121 12.78 -7.61 7.98
C ASN A 121 13.66 -7.65 9.22
N PHE A 122 13.66 -8.73 10.01
CA PHE A 122 14.49 -8.88 11.20
C PHE A 122 15.38 -10.12 11.12
N LYS A 123 16.47 -10.10 11.88
CA LYS A 123 17.44 -11.21 11.91
C LYS A 123 16.88 -12.46 12.59
N SER A 124 15.96 -12.26 13.53
CA SER A 124 15.30 -13.31 14.29
C SER A 124 13.97 -12.81 14.82
N ILE A 125 13.12 -13.75 15.26
CA ILE A 125 11.87 -13.42 15.96
C ILE A 125 12.13 -12.63 17.24
N ASP A 126 13.22 -12.89 17.95
CA ASP A 126 13.59 -12.14 19.15
C ASP A 126 13.93 -10.69 18.83
N ASP A 127 14.62 -10.41 17.71
CA ASP A 127 14.94 -9.04 17.30
C ASP A 127 13.68 -8.27 16.86
N TYR A 128 12.74 -8.96 16.23
CA TYR A 128 11.39 -8.44 15.93
C TYR A 128 10.62 -8.11 17.21
N ASN A 129 10.52 -9.05 18.15
CA ASN A 129 9.84 -8.84 19.43
C ASN A 129 10.48 -7.70 20.24
N ASN A 130 11.82 -7.62 20.26
CA ASN A 130 12.53 -6.52 20.89
C ASN A 130 12.24 -5.16 20.23
N CYS A 131 12.05 -5.13 18.90
CA CYS A 131 11.62 -3.93 18.19
C CYS A 131 10.23 -3.49 18.66
N ILE A 132 9.25 -4.40 18.68
CA ILE A 132 7.88 -4.10 19.09
C ILE A 132 7.83 -3.64 20.55
N ASN A 133 8.43 -4.39 21.46
CA ASN A 133 8.47 -4.06 22.89
C ASN A 133 9.16 -2.71 23.16
N SER A 134 10.09 -2.29 22.30
CA SER A 134 10.74 -0.97 22.44
C SER A 134 9.85 0.19 21.97
N ILE A 135 8.82 -0.10 21.16
CA ILE A 135 7.81 0.87 20.71
C ILE A 135 6.65 0.95 21.74
N GLU A 136 6.45 -0.09 22.56
CA GLU A 136 5.27 -0.37 23.41
C GLU A 136 4.98 0.55 24.62
N ASN A 137 5.59 1.72 24.79
CA ASN A 137 5.25 2.61 25.91
C ASN A 137 4.00 3.50 25.69
N ASN A 138 3.07 3.13 24.81
CA ASN A 138 1.85 3.92 24.55
C ASN A 138 0.61 3.01 24.44
N GLU A 139 -0.25 3.00 25.46
CA GLU A 139 -1.38 2.08 25.71
C GLU A 139 -2.44 1.90 24.60
N ASN A 140 -2.35 2.57 23.45
CA ASN A 140 -3.40 2.63 22.42
C ASN A 140 -2.92 2.25 21.00
N ILE A 141 -1.84 1.47 20.88
CA ILE A 141 -1.30 1.03 19.58
C ILE A 141 -1.57 -0.46 19.40
N ARG A 142 -2.17 -0.83 18.26
CA ARG A 142 -2.29 -2.23 17.84
C ARG A 142 -1.10 -2.59 16.96
N PHE A 143 -0.42 -3.70 17.26
CA PHE A 143 0.59 -4.23 16.35
C PHE A 143 -0.03 -5.33 15.50
N GLU A 144 0.22 -5.26 14.20
CA GLU A 144 -0.30 -6.20 13.22
C GLU A 144 0.86 -6.82 12.45
N GLU A 145 0.82 -8.12 12.22
CA GLU A 145 1.76 -8.79 11.35
C GLU A 145 1.26 -8.73 9.90
N HIS A 146 2.12 -8.28 8.99
CA HIS A 146 1.95 -8.52 7.57
C HIS A 146 3.23 -9.14 7.04
N VAL A 147 3.13 -10.02 6.04
CA VAL A 147 4.31 -10.72 5.53
C VAL A 147 4.30 -10.74 4.03
N ARG A 148 5.44 -10.42 3.44
CA ARG A 148 5.64 -10.46 2.00
C ARG A 148 6.48 -11.67 1.63
N LYS A 149 5.96 -12.50 0.74
CA LYS A 149 6.63 -13.70 0.22
C LYS A 149 7.76 -13.40 -0.78
N ALA A 150 8.54 -12.36 -0.53
CA ALA A 150 9.75 -12.07 -1.29
C ALA A 150 10.96 -12.68 -0.56
N LEU A 151 11.91 -13.29 -1.27
CA LEU A 151 13.11 -13.88 -0.67
C LEU A 151 13.90 -12.90 0.20
N LEU A 152 13.96 -11.64 -0.22
CA LEU A 152 14.56 -10.56 0.56
C LEU A 152 13.73 -9.29 0.35
N PRO A 153 12.66 -9.10 1.13
CA PRO A 153 11.77 -7.96 0.96
C PRO A 153 12.51 -6.67 1.35
N ASP A 154 12.19 -5.57 0.67
CA ASP A 154 12.66 -4.25 1.13
C ASP A 154 12.04 -3.96 2.50
N PRO A 155 12.79 -3.37 3.46
CA PRO A 155 12.24 -3.09 4.78
C PRO A 155 10.93 -2.30 4.70
N GLU A 156 9.88 -2.70 5.41
CA GLU A 156 8.59 -2.00 5.42
C GLU A 156 7.98 -1.86 6.81
N ILE A 157 7.46 -0.65 7.06
CA ILE A 157 6.62 -0.33 8.21
C ILE A 157 5.41 0.46 7.72
N VAL A 158 4.22 0.03 8.15
CA VAL A 158 2.94 0.65 7.84
C VAL A 158 2.36 1.23 9.12
N PHE A 159 1.99 2.50 9.08
CA PHE A 159 1.23 3.17 10.13
C PHE A 159 -0.19 3.39 9.62
N GLN A 160 -1.16 2.63 10.14
CA GLN A 160 -2.57 2.89 9.87
C GLN A 160 -3.07 3.91 10.89
N LEU A 161 -3.59 5.03 10.40
CA LEU A 161 -3.99 6.18 11.20
C LEU A 161 -5.39 6.62 10.79
N ALA A 162 -6.24 6.97 11.76
CA ALA A 162 -7.53 7.59 11.47
C ALA A 162 -7.39 8.85 10.58
N GLN A 163 -8.31 9.05 9.63
CA GLN A 163 -8.29 10.25 8.77
C GLN A 163 -8.41 11.56 9.54
N SER A 164 -9.03 11.54 10.72
CA SER A 164 -9.11 12.70 11.62
C SER A 164 -7.74 13.30 11.93
N TYR A 165 -6.69 12.49 12.07
CA TYR A 165 -5.31 12.97 12.27
C TYR A 165 -4.84 13.81 11.08
N LEU A 166 -5.13 13.37 9.86
CA LEU A 166 -4.74 14.07 8.63
C LEU A 166 -5.57 15.35 8.44
N LEU A 167 -6.87 15.30 8.72
CA LEU A 167 -7.79 16.43 8.65
C LEU A 167 -7.37 17.58 9.60
N CYS A 168 -6.93 17.28 10.82
CA CYS A 168 -6.39 18.29 11.73
C CYS A 168 -5.23 19.08 11.09
N HIS A 169 -4.38 18.43 10.29
CA HIS A 169 -3.28 19.08 9.60
C HIS A 169 -3.71 19.87 8.36
N PHE A 170 -4.79 19.47 7.68
CA PHE A 170 -5.37 20.23 6.57
C PHE A 170 -6.00 21.55 7.03
N LEU A 171 -6.69 21.52 8.18
CA LEU A 171 -7.50 22.65 8.67
C LEU A 171 -6.69 23.65 9.51
N LYS A 172 -5.58 23.24 10.12
CA LYS A 172 -4.73 24.11 10.98
C LYS A 172 -4.30 25.43 10.32
N PRO A 173 -3.90 25.50 9.04
CA PRO A 173 -3.55 26.76 8.38
C PRO A 173 -4.74 27.69 8.13
N VAL A 174 -5.96 27.13 8.02
CA VAL A 174 -7.21 27.87 7.76
C VAL A 174 -7.75 28.45 9.07
N ALA A 175 -7.79 27.65 10.14
CA ALA A 175 -8.18 28.10 11.48
C ALA A 175 -7.30 29.25 12.00
N ARG A 176 -5.98 29.18 11.80
CA ARG A 176 -5.04 30.26 12.18
C ARG A 176 -5.25 31.56 11.40
N LYS A 177 -5.77 31.49 10.17
CA LYS A 177 -6.04 32.68 9.34
C LYS A 177 -7.40 33.30 9.63
N LEU A 178 -8.38 32.51 10.05
CA LEU A 178 -9.75 32.97 10.30
C LEU A 178 -9.96 33.49 11.72
N GLY A 179 -9.02 33.29 12.64
CA GLY A 179 -9.12 33.83 14.00
C GLY A 179 -10.32 33.31 14.79
N GLU A 180 -10.94 32.22 14.33
CA GLU A 180 -12.12 31.64 14.96
C GLU A 180 -11.73 30.88 16.22
N LYS A 181 -12.45 31.20 17.30
CA LYS A 181 -12.51 30.46 18.57
C LYS A 181 -13.05 29.05 18.33
N LEU A 182 -12.26 28.17 17.69
CA LEU A 182 -12.43 26.74 17.91
C LEU A 182 -12.18 26.55 19.41
N ALA A 183 -13.21 26.18 20.16
CA ALA A 183 -13.18 26.09 21.62
C ALA A 183 -11.82 25.58 22.10
N ASP A 184 -11.12 26.37 22.93
CA ASP A 184 -9.71 26.17 23.28
C ASP A 184 -9.42 24.71 23.70
N SER A 185 -10.39 24.04 24.32
CA SER A 185 -10.31 22.62 24.73
C SER A 185 -10.22 21.61 23.58
N THR A 186 -10.91 21.80 22.46
CA THR A 186 -10.86 20.88 21.30
C THR A 186 -9.56 21.06 20.52
N ALA A 187 -9.08 22.29 20.38
CA ALA A 187 -7.81 22.59 19.73
C ALA A 187 -6.62 22.02 20.54
N ASP A 188 -6.66 22.17 21.87
CA ASP A 188 -5.62 21.64 22.76
C ASP A 188 -5.58 20.11 22.76
N TYR A 189 -6.74 19.45 22.77
CA TYR A 189 -6.81 17.99 22.64
C TYR A 189 -6.21 17.52 21.31
N ALA A 190 -6.59 18.14 20.19
CA ALA A 190 -6.06 17.81 18.87
C ALA A 190 -4.54 18.02 18.76
N LEU A 191 -4.00 19.07 19.40
CA LEU A 191 -2.56 19.32 19.46
C LEU A 191 -1.83 18.28 20.31
N LYS A 192 -2.39 17.92 21.46
CA LYS A 192 -1.83 16.89 22.35
C LYS A 192 -1.80 15.53 21.65
N GLU A 193 -2.88 15.14 21.00
CA GLU A 193 -2.96 13.90 20.23
C GLU A 193 -2.00 13.91 19.04
N SER A 194 -1.92 15.00 18.28
CA SER A 194 -0.95 15.14 17.19
C SER A 194 0.49 14.98 17.68
N LYS A 195 0.85 15.58 18.83
CA LYS A 195 2.18 15.41 19.43
C LYS A 195 2.43 13.96 19.88
N ARG A 196 1.44 13.31 20.48
CA ARG A 196 1.50 11.90 20.89
C ARG A 196 1.79 11.00 19.69
N VAL A 197 1.03 11.14 18.60
CA VAL A 197 1.22 10.36 17.37
C VAL A 197 2.59 10.61 16.74
N MET A 198 3.04 11.86 16.67
CA MET A 198 4.36 12.17 16.12
C MET A 198 5.51 11.59 16.95
N ASN A 199 5.40 11.58 18.28
CA ASN A 199 6.38 10.95 19.16
C ASN A 199 6.41 9.44 18.95
N MET A 200 5.24 8.80 18.83
CA MET A 200 5.12 7.39 18.50
C MET A 200 5.80 7.07 17.15
N ILE A 201 5.47 7.81 16.08
CA ILE A 201 6.08 7.61 14.75
C ILE A 201 7.61 7.74 14.85
N ASN A 202 8.12 8.76 15.55
CA ASN A 202 9.56 8.93 15.73
C ASN A 202 10.21 7.76 16.48
N SER A 203 9.56 7.24 17.53
CA SER A 203 10.05 6.07 18.28
C SER A 203 10.05 4.81 17.42
N ALA A 204 8.93 4.52 16.75
CA ALA A 204 8.78 3.38 15.86
C ALA A 204 9.80 3.41 14.72
N LEU A 205 9.95 4.55 14.04
CA LEU A 205 10.94 4.69 12.98
C LEU A 205 12.38 4.54 13.50
N ARG A 206 12.69 5.02 14.70
CA ARG A 206 14.03 4.85 15.29
C ARG A 206 14.35 3.36 15.49
N GLU A 207 13.46 2.62 16.15
CA GLU A 207 13.68 1.19 16.43
C GLU A 207 13.69 0.36 15.16
N PHE A 208 12.70 0.57 14.29
CA PHE A 208 12.58 -0.16 13.03
C PHE A 208 13.79 0.07 12.12
N LEU A 209 14.20 1.33 11.89
CA LEU A 209 15.33 1.64 11.01
C LEU A 209 16.67 1.23 11.59
N PHE A 210 16.78 1.05 12.90
CA PHE A 210 17.98 0.51 13.53
C PHE A 210 18.14 -1.00 13.29
N ARG A 211 17.03 -1.75 13.38
CA ARG A 211 17.03 -3.23 13.37
C ARG A 211 16.81 -3.83 11.99
N CYS A 212 16.06 -3.15 11.13
CA CYS A 212 15.57 -3.77 9.90
C CYS A 212 16.67 -4.14 8.90
N ILE A 213 16.52 -5.33 8.33
CA ILE A 213 17.32 -5.88 7.23
C ILE A 213 16.46 -6.01 5.95
N PRO A 214 17.09 -5.88 4.77
CA PRO A 214 18.48 -5.48 4.55
C PRO A 214 18.72 -3.98 4.84
N SER A 215 19.75 -3.67 5.63
CA SER A 215 20.08 -2.29 6.02
C SER A 215 20.63 -1.43 4.88
N THR A 216 21.12 -2.08 3.82
CA THR A 216 21.66 -1.44 2.61
C THR A 216 20.58 -0.99 1.62
N ARG A 217 19.32 -1.39 1.83
CA ARG A 217 18.19 -0.99 0.97
C ARG A 217 17.39 0.13 1.63
N PRO A 218 16.73 0.98 0.82
CA PRO A 218 15.79 1.95 1.37
C PRO A 218 14.63 1.23 2.07
N ALA A 219 14.16 1.79 3.18
CA ALA A 219 12.95 1.33 3.84
C ALA A 219 11.71 1.99 3.23
N ASN A 220 10.63 1.24 3.10
CA ASN A 220 9.29 1.72 2.76
C ASN A 220 8.58 2.08 4.07
N ILE A 221 8.30 3.35 4.26
CA ILE A 221 7.56 3.88 5.40
C ILE A 221 6.22 4.37 4.85
N ILE A 222 5.14 3.70 5.24
CA ILE A 222 3.80 3.92 4.69
C ILE A 222 2.92 4.52 5.79
N PHE A 223 2.24 5.61 5.49
CA PHE A 223 1.15 6.15 6.31
C PHE A 223 -0.16 5.93 5.57
N ASP A 224 -0.99 5.05 6.13
CA ASP A 224 -2.23 4.60 5.54
C ASP A 224 -3.41 5.22 6.30
N TYR A 225 -4.31 5.89 5.58
CA TYR A 225 -5.45 6.58 6.15
C TYR A 225 -6.75 6.08 5.52
N PRO A 226 -7.29 4.93 5.98
CA PRO A 226 -8.54 4.35 5.51
C PRO A 226 -9.73 5.32 5.63
N GLY A 227 -10.65 5.24 4.68
CA GLY A 227 -11.82 6.11 4.60
C GLY A 227 -12.14 6.51 3.17
N THR A 228 -12.85 7.62 2.97
CA THR A 228 -13.31 8.05 1.63
C THR A 228 -12.92 9.50 1.34
N PRO A 229 -11.92 9.76 0.46
CA PRO A 229 -11.07 8.76 -0.21
C PRO A 229 -10.08 8.11 0.74
N HIS A 230 -9.65 6.89 0.46
CA HIS A 230 -8.52 6.25 1.14
C HIS A 230 -7.22 6.99 0.73
N ILE A 231 -6.42 7.45 1.69
CA ILE A 231 -5.18 8.21 1.41
C ILE A 231 -3.95 7.40 1.86
N GLU A 232 -2.96 7.25 0.98
CA GLU A 232 -1.71 6.55 1.29
C GLU A 232 -0.49 7.46 1.01
N LEU A 233 0.40 7.62 1.98
CA LEU A 233 1.65 8.36 1.85
C LEU A 233 2.83 7.41 1.97
N ILE A 234 3.66 7.30 0.92
CA ILE A 234 4.79 6.37 0.90
C ILE A 234 6.12 7.12 0.86
N ALA A 235 6.96 6.92 1.87
CA ALA A 235 8.34 7.37 1.87
C ALA A 235 9.28 6.17 1.66
N ARG A 236 10.16 6.27 0.66
CA ARG A 236 11.19 5.25 0.40
C ARG A 236 12.57 5.80 0.76
N THR A 237 12.94 5.70 2.02
CA THR A 237 14.16 6.30 2.59
C THR A 237 14.51 5.65 3.93
N ARG A 238 15.76 5.81 4.38
CA ARG A 238 16.17 5.56 5.77
C ARG A 238 16.38 6.86 6.56
N ASP A 239 16.22 8.01 5.91
CA ASP A 239 16.31 9.32 6.54
C ASP A 239 15.02 9.60 7.33
N LYS A 240 15.07 9.29 8.62
CA LYS A 240 13.97 9.50 9.57
C LYS A 240 13.55 10.97 9.62
N ASP A 241 14.50 11.89 9.65
CA ASP A 241 14.22 13.32 9.83
C ASP A 241 13.53 13.89 8.58
N LEU A 242 13.90 13.43 7.39
CA LEU A 242 13.18 13.72 6.15
C LEU A 242 11.71 13.31 6.24
N VAL A 243 11.42 12.12 6.78
CA VAL A 243 10.04 11.64 6.96
C VAL A 243 9.28 12.48 7.97
N LEU A 244 9.86 12.72 9.16
CA LEU A 244 9.20 13.51 10.22
C LEU A 244 8.91 14.95 9.75
N ASN A 245 9.84 15.57 9.03
CA ASN A 245 9.64 16.90 8.45
C ASN A 245 8.53 16.92 7.37
N ALA A 246 8.40 15.83 6.61
CA ALA A 246 7.36 15.68 5.60
C ALA A 246 5.95 15.55 6.21
N LEU A 247 5.82 15.11 7.46
CA LEU A 247 4.56 15.06 8.20
C LEU A 247 4.16 16.41 8.84
N SER A 248 4.93 17.46 8.62
CA SER A 248 4.55 18.80 9.09
C SER A 248 3.24 19.28 8.47
N SER A 249 2.46 20.10 9.21
CA SER A 249 1.17 20.61 8.73
C SER A 249 1.29 21.42 7.42
N HIS A 250 2.43 22.06 7.18
CA HIS A 250 2.69 22.76 5.93
C HIS A 250 2.79 21.82 4.72
N GLN A 251 3.38 20.62 4.89
CA GLN A 251 3.49 19.65 3.79
C GLN A 251 2.17 18.89 3.61
N LEU A 252 1.52 18.48 4.70
CA LEU A 252 0.24 17.78 4.65
C LEU A 252 -0.88 18.67 4.09
N SER A 253 -0.93 19.97 4.39
CA SER A 253 -1.92 20.86 3.77
C SER A 253 -1.82 20.95 2.24
N LYS A 254 -0.62 20.74 1.66
CA LYS A 254 -0.44 20.65 0.19
C LYS A 254 -1.00 19.34 -0.36
N VAL A 255 -0.89 18.24 0.38
CA VAL A 255 -1.53 16.96 0.04
C VAL A 255 -3.04 17.17 0.02
N GLY A 256 -3.62 17.70 1.11
CA GLY A 256 -5.06 17.99 1.21
C GLY A 256 -5.56 18.87 0.06
N LYS A 257 -4.86 19.97 -0.24
CA LYS A 257 -5.21 20.83 -1.37
C LYS A 257 -5.20 20.07 -2.70
N LYS A 258 -4.17 19.24 -2.95
CA LYS A 258 -4.10 18.46 -4.20
C LYS A 258 -5.24 17.44 -4.29
N ILE A 259 -5.63 16.80 -3.19
CA ILE A 259 -6.78 15.90 -3.15
C ILE A 259 -8.06 16.68 -3.49
N THR A 260 -8.32 17.81 -2.81
CA THR A 260 -9.49 18.65 -3.10
C THR A 260 -9.54 19.12 -4.55
N ASP A 261 -8.39 19.47 -5.14
CA ASP A 261 -8.32 19.87 -6.54
C ASP A 261 -8.62 18.70 -7.49
N LEU A 262 -8.14 17.49 -7.20
CA LEU A 262 -8.44 16.27 -7.98
C LEU A 262 -9.92 15.89 -7.87
N SER A 263 -10.51 15.96 -6.67
CA SER A 263 -11.90 15.58 -6.41
C SER A 263 -12.94 16.46 -7.14
N LYS A 264 -12.53 17.63 -7.67
CA LYS A 264 -13.40 18.46 -8.53
C LYS A 264 -13.67 17.82 -9.90
N HIS A 265 -12.82 16.89 -10.32
CA HIS A 265 -12.83 16.32 -11.66
C HIS A 265 -13.21 14.84 -11.66
N ILE A 266 -13.01 14.13 -10.56
CA ILE A 266 -13.25 12.69 -10.50
C ILE A 266 -13.57 12.22 -9.09
N ASN A 267 -14.38 11.15 -8.98
CA ASN A 267 -14.58 10.46 -7.72
C ASN A 267 -13.34 9.62 -7.38
N ILE A 268 -12.79 9.84 -6.19
CA ILE A 268 -11.54 9.21 -5.76
C ILE A 268 -11.91 8.12 -4.75
N ALA A 269 -11.55 6.88 -5.04
CA ALA A 269 -11.64 5.78 -4.09
C ALA A 269 -10.38 5.69 -3.23
N LYS A 270 -9.20 5.73 -3.86
CA LYS A 270 -7.89 5.76 -3.17
C LYS A 270 -6.96 6.76 -3.86
N VAL A 271 -6.11 7.46 -3.11
CA VAL A 271 -5.10 8.36 -3.66
C VAL A 271 -3.76 8.17 -2.96
N GLN A 272 -2.68 8.12 -3.75
CA GLN A 272 -1.34 7.88 -3.24
C GLN A 272 -0.40 9.05 -3.53
N PHE A 273 0.43 9.37 -2.53
CA PHE A 273 1.53 10.32 -2.65
C PHE A 273 2.85 9.65 -2.26
N VAL A 274 3.94 10.01 -2.95
CA VAL A 274 5.28 9.50 -2.67
C VAL A 274 6.20 10.65 -2.24
N LEU A 275 7.01 10.41 -1.21
CA LEU A 275 7.96 11.40 -0.70
C LEU A 275 9.15 11.54 -1.66
N SER A 276 9.38 12.76 -2.14
CA SER A 276 10.60 13.09 -2.87
C SER A 276 11.79 13.28 -1.93
N ASN A 277 13.00 13.09 -2.45
CA ASN A 277 14.26 13.41 -1.76
C ASN A 277 14.38 14.88 -1.30
N LYS A 278 13.52 15.78 -1.81
CA LYS A 278 13.42 17.19 -1.39
C LYS A 278 12.41 17.43 -0.26
N GLY A 279 11.91 16.37 0.39
CA GLY A 279 10.97 16.46 1.51
C GLY A 279 9.57 16.93 1.10
N LYS A 280 9.17 16.71 -0.17
CA LYS A 280 7.84 17.08 -0.69
C LYS A 280 7.06 15.83 -1.08
N TRP A 281 5.83 15.71 -0.59
CA TRP A 281 4.86 14.74 -1.09
C TRP A 281 4.46 15.06 -2.52
N LYS A 282 4.52 14.06 -3.40
CA LYS A 282 4.17 14.18 -4.82
C LYS A 282 3.05 13.22 -5.13
N PHE A 283 2.00 13.71 -5.77
CA PHE A 283 0.95 12.86 -6.31
C PHE A 283 1.57 11.78 -7.19
N ASN A 284 1.18 10.53 -6.96
CA ASN A 284 1.71 9.38 -7.69
C ASN A 284 0.65 8.82 -8.64
N TYR A 285 -0.41 8.27 -8.07
CA TYR A 285 -1.61 7.81 -8.78
C TYR A 285 -2.83 7.83 -7.85
N LEU A 286 -4.01 7.66 -8.43
CA LEU A 286 -5.26 7.41 -7.74
C LEU A 286 -6.02 6.24 -8.38
N LEU A 287 -6.92 5.66 -7.60
CA LEU A 287 -7.91 4.67 -8.01
C LEU A 287 -9.30 5.28 -7.84
N THR A 288 -10.19 4.96 -8.76
CA THR A 288 -11.60 5.35 -8.69
C THR A 288 -12.46 4.21 -8.15
N ASP A 289 -13.73 4.47 -7.91
CA ASP A 289 -14.74 3.49 -7.51
C ASP A 289 -15.20 2.58 -8.66
N ASN A 290 -14.92 2.97 -9.90
CA ASN A 290 -15.17 2.20 -11.12
C ASN A 290 -13.93 1.48 -11.69
N GLY A 291 -12.82 1.42 -10.95
CA GLY A 291 -11.69 0.54 -11.28
C GLY A 291 -10.68 1.16 -12.26
N GLU A 292 -10.75 2.47 -12.46
CA GLU A 292 -9.79 3.24 -13.24
C GLU A 292 -8.55 3.56 -12.42
N VAL A 293 -7.41 3.60 -13.10
CA VAL A 293 -6.13 4.04 -12.54
C VAL A 293 -5.73 5.33 -13.23
N ILE A 294 -5.56 6.40 -12.46
CA ILE A 294 -5.06 7.68 -13.00
C ILE A 294 -3.73 8.00 -12.36
N GLY A 295 -2.68 8.04 -13.17
CA GLY A 295 -1.31 8.22 -12.72
C GLY A 295 -0.53 9.21 -13.56
N THR A 296 0.59 9.70 -13.01
CA THR A 296 1.55 10.45 -13.81
C THR A 296 2.17 9.58 -14.90
N LYS A 297 2.47 10.14 -16.07
CA LYS A 297 3.21 9.43 -17.13
C LYS A 297 4.50 8.78 -16.61
N THR A 298 5.17 9.45 -15.67
CA THR A 298 6.41 8.97 -15.06
C THR A 298 6.21 7.69 -14.25
N VAL A 299 5.16 7.59 -13.42
CA VAL A 299 4.96 6.39 -12.59
C VAL A 299 4.50 5.19 -13.44
N LEU A 300 3.64 5.41 -14.42
CA LEU A 300 3.19 4.35 -15.32
C LEU A 300 4.36 3.78 -16.13
N LYS A 301 5.22 4.66 -16.68
CA LYS A 301 6.45 4.24 -17.36
C LYS A 301 7.41 3.50 -16.42
N LYS A 302 7.52 3.91 -15.16
CA LYS A 302 8.35 3.24 -14.15
C LYS A 302 7.83 1.83 -13.85
N ARG A 303 6.51 1.66 -13.71
CA ARG A 303 5.84 0.36 -13.56
C ARG A 303 6.14 -0.54 -14.75
N ASP A 304 5.85 -0.07 -15.97
CA ASP A 304 6.00 -0.88 -17.18
C ASP A 304 7.46 -1.32 -17.40
N LYS A 305 8.43 -0.42 -17.18
CA LYS A 305 9.85 -0.77 -17.25
C LYS A 305 10.26 -1.84 -16.23
N LYS A 306 9.67 -1.80 -15.02
CA LYS A 306 9.94 -2.78 -13.97
C LYS A 306 9.37 -4.15 -14.35
N ILE A 307 8.15 -4.21 -14.88
CA ILE A 307 7.53 -5.44 -15.41
C ILE A 307 8.39 -6.02 -16.53
N GLU A 308 8.80 -5.21 -17.51
CA GLU A 308 9.65 -5.62 -18.63
C GLU A 308 10.99 -6.20 -18.14
N MET A 309 11.60 -5.60 -17.11
CA MET A 309 12.84 -6.10 -16.52
C MET A 309 12.65 -7.44 -15.81
N ILE A 310 11.54 -7.62 -15.07
CA ILE A 310 11.22 -8.90 -14.42
C ILE A 310 11.04 -10.00 -15.48
N ASN A 311 10.25 -9.73 -16.51
CA ASN A 311 9.97 -10.69 -17.58
C ASN A 311 11.25 -11.09 -18.33
N ARG A 312 12.11 -10.12 -18.68
CA ARG A 312 13.40 -10.40 -19.32
C ARG A 312 14.32 -11.24 -18.45
N ASN A 313 14.38 -10.97 -17.14
CA ASN A 313 15.20 -11.74 -16.22
C ASN A 313 14.69 -13.18 -16.06
N ALA A 314 13.37 -13.36 -15.99
CA ALA A 314 12.74 -14.67 -15.92
C ALA A 314 13.06 -15.51 -17.17
N ILE A 315 12.87 -14.93 -18.37
CA ILE A 315 13.20 -15.57 -19.66
C ILE A 315 14.68 -15.95 -19.71
N ARG A 316 15.59 -15.00 -19.37
CA ARG A 316 17.04 -15.25 -19.39
C ARG A 316 17.47 -16.38 -18.46
N LEU A 317 16.80 -16.53 -17.31
CA LEU A 317 17.13 -17.53 -16.29
C LEU A 317 16.34 -18.83 -16.47
N GLY A 318 15.44 -18.93 -17.46
CA GLY A 318 14.52 -20.07 -17.61
C GLY A 318 13.61 -20.26 -16.39
N ARG A 319 13.29 -19.18 -15.67
CA ARG A 319 12.50 -19.23 -14.42
C ARG A 319 11.05 -18.77 -14.64
N PRO A 320 10.10 -19.26 -13.85
CA PRO A 320 8.74 -18.72 -13.81
C PRO A 320 8.74 -17.21 -13.46
N ILE A 321 7.78 -16.47 -14.02
CA ILE A 321 7.55 -15.08 -13.68
C ILE A 321 6.71 -15.04 -12.40
N ALA A 322 7.25 -14.45 -11.33
CA ALA A 322 6.47 -14.17 -10.12
C ALA A 322 5.53 -12.99 -10.38
N VAL A 323 4.24 -13.20 -10.20
CA VAL A 323 3.21 -12.14 -10.27
C VAL A 323 2.94 -11.64 -8.86
N SER A 324 2.95 -10.33 -8.68
CA SER A 324 2.60 -9.74 -7.39
C SER A 324 1.11 -9.46 -7.34
N CYS A 325 0.44 -10.08 -6.38
CA CYS A 325 -0.98 -9.90 -6.12
C CYS A 325 -1.12 -9.15 -4.80
N GLY A 326 -1.75 -7.97 -4.81
CA GLY A 326 -2.01 -7.21 -3.59
C GLY A 326 -3.21 -7.79 -2.86
N ALA A 327 -3.01 -8.84 -2.06
CA ALA A 327 -4.07 -9.43 -1.25
C ALA A 327 -4.03 -8.87 0.18
N THR A 328 -4.44 -7.61 0.34
CA THR A 328 -4.87 -7.12 1.66
C THR A 328 -6.24 -7.74 1.97
N GLY A 329 -6.41 -8.36 3.13
CA GLY A 329 -7.68 -8.98 3.55
C GLY A 329 -7.71 -10.51 3.61
N VAL A 330 -6.59 -11.18 3.31
CA VAL A 330 -6.45 -12.63 3.51
C VAL A 330 -5.85 -12.87 4.90
N ILE A 331 -6.65 -13.41 5.83
CA ILE A 331 -6.18 -13.78 7.17
C ILE A 331 -5.23 -14.97 7.03
N THR A 332 -3.94 -14.77 7.28
CA THR A 332 -2.97 -15.87 7.21
C THR A 332 -2.95 -16.64 8.53
N ASP A 333 -3.67 -17.75 8.61
CA ASP A 333 -3.35 -18.78 9.61
C ASP A 333 -2.03 -19.44 9.20
N ARG A 334 -0.98 -19.22 9.99
CA ARG A 334 0.39 -19.67 9.70
C ARG A 334 0.78 -20.84 10.60
N LYS A 335 1.36 -21.87 9.99
CA LYS A 335 2.24 -22.81 10.68
C LYS A 335 3.67 -22.54 10.21
N LYS A 336 4.55 -22.24 11.15
CA LYS A 336 5.99 -22.12 10.93
C LYS A 336 6.61 -23.50 11.12
N PHE A 337 7.33 -24.00 10.11
CA PHE A 337 7.98 -25.31 10.15
C PHE A 337 9.46 -25.23 10.49
#